data_AF-A0A059KHZ0-F1
#
_entry.id   AF-A0A059KHZ0-F1
#
_cell.length_a   1.000
_cell.length_b   1.000
_cell.length_c   1.000
_cell.angle_alpha   90.00
_cell.angle_beta   90.00
_cell.angle_gamma   90.00
#
_symmetry.space_group_name_H-M   'P 1'
#
loop_
_entity.id
_entity.type
_entity.pdbx_description
1 polymer ?
#
loop_
_entity_poly.entity_id
_entity_poly.type
_entity_poly.pdbx_seq_one_letter_code
_entity_poly.pdbx_strand_id
1 'polypeptide(L)'
;MLWPAMTPPDYSGLDDEALARLQPALKLEAEALIAEVMSRARRHAVAEALPPAPQSPVSCCGRGCSNCVWLYFYGEVMFWRDEVMGRWRTARPITH
;
A
#
# COMPACT_ATOMS: atom_id res chain seq x y z
N MET A 1 -28.53 13.34 -1.18
CA MET A 1 -27.11 13.64 -0.90
C MET A 1 -26.32 12.39 -1.26
N LEU A 2 -25.78 12.34 -2.47
CA LEU A 2 -24.89 11.25 -2.88
C LEU A 2 -23.57 11.50 -2.15
N TRP A 3 -23.25 10.67 -1.17
CA TRP A 3 -21.88 10.59 -0.66
C TRP A 3 -21.00 10.33 -1.90
N PRO A 4 -19.97 11.15 -2.20
CA PRO A 4 -19.11 10.83 -3.33
C PRO A 4 -18.62 9.41 -3.09
N ALA A 5 -18.81 8.52 -4.08
CA ALA A 5 -18.22 7.20 -4.03
C ALA A 5 -16.76 7.42 -3.63
N MET A 6 -16.36 6.93 -2.46
CA MET A 6 -14.97 7.00 -2.00
C MET A 6 -14.19 6.18 -3.02
N THR A 7 -13.71 6.85 -4.07
CA THR A 7 -12.85 6.30 -5.09
C THR A 7 -11.47 6.11 -4.47
N PRO A 8 -10.79 4.99 -4.76
CA PRO A 8 -9.42 4.82 -4.31
C PRO A 8 -8.58 6.02 -4.77
N PRO A 9 -7.70 6.56 -3.90
CA PRO A 9 -6.77 7.58 -4.32
C PRO A 9 -5.85 7.02 -5.42
N ASP A 10 -5.55 7.85 -6.41
CA ASP A 10 -4.57 7.50 -7.44
C ASP A 10 -3.17 7.91 -6.96
N TYR A 11 -2.32 6.91 -6.72
CA TYR A 11 -0.92 7.10 -6.31
C TYR A 11 0.09 6.96 -7.45
N SER A 12 -0.37 6.72 -8.69
CA SER A 12 0.52 6.47 -9.83
C SER A 12 1.45 7.65 -10.15
N GLY A 13 1.03 8.88 -9.86
CA GLY A 13 1.79 10.12 -10.09
C GLY A 13 2.78 10.49 -8.99
N LEU A 14 2.82 9.77 -7.86
CA LEU A 14 3.73 10.07 -6.75
C LEU A 14 5.15 9.62 -7.07
N ASP A 15 6.15 10.40 -6.70
CA ASP A 15 7.53 9.89 -6.69
C ASP A 15 7.75 8.89 -5.55
N ASP A 16 8.91 8.23 -5.55
CA ASP A 16 9.26 7.24 -4.53
C ASP A 16 9.37 7.85 -3.12
N GLU A 17 9.68 9.14 -2.99
CA GLU A 17 9.79 9.77 -1.68
C GLU A 17 8.42 10.07 -1.08
N ALA A 18 7.49 10.60 -1.89
CA ALA A 18 6.11 10.81 -1.53
C ALA A 18 5.41 9.48 -1.19
N LEU A 19 5.65 8.43 -1.99
CA LEU A 19 5.08 7.09 -1.75
C LEU A 19 5.56 6.52 -0.40
N ALA A 20 6.85 6.70 -0.06
CA ALA A 20 7.43 6.25 1.21
C ALA A 20 6.90 7.01 2.44
N ARG A 21 6.33 8.20 2.26
CA ARG A 21 5.79 9.02 3.35
C ARG A 21 4.29 8.82 3.58
N LEU A 22 3.58 8.10 2.69
CA LEU A 22 2.16 7.84 2.84
C LEU A 22 1.84 7.09 4.14
N GLN A 23 0.80 7.53 4.84
CA GLN A 23 0.28 6.86 6.03
C GLN A 23 -1.21 6.63 5.80
N PRO A 24 -1.64 5.42 5.39
CA PRO A 24 -3.05 5.16 5.15
C PRO A 24 -3.81 5.22 6.48
N ALA A 25 -4.92 5.95 6.48
CA ALA A 25 -5.87 6.02 7.59
C ALA A 25 -7.18 5.27 7.27
N LEU A 26 -7.40 4.95 5.99
CA LEU A 26 -8.57 4.23 5.51
C LEU A 26 -8.18 2.93 4.80
N LYS A 27 -9.06 1.92 4.87
CA LYS A 27 -8.89 0.65 4.15
C LYS A 27 -8.57 0.87 2.67
N LEU A 28 -9.32 1.77 2.05
CA LEU A 28 -9.21 2.04 0.62
C LEU A 28 -7.85 2.66 0.25
N GLU A 29 -7.28 3.50 1.12
CA GLU A 29 -5.94 4.07 0.94
C GLU A 29 -4.87 2.98 1.08
N ALA A 30 -5.00 2.08 2.05
CA ALA A 30 -4.09 0.96 2.23
C ALA A 30 -4.13 0.00 1.04
N GLU A 31 -5.31 -0.31 0.50
CA GLU A 31 -5.47 -1.14 -0.69
C GLU A 31 -4.90 -0.47 -1.95
N ALA A 32 -5.12 0.83 -2.12
CA ALA A 32 -4.53 1.60 -3.21
C ALA A 32 -3.00 1.65 -3.13
N LEU A 33 -2.45 1.78 -1.92
CA LEU A 33 -1.01 1.76 -1.68
C LEU A 33 -0.40 0.39 -2.02
N ILE A 34 -1.03 -0.71 -1.60
CA ILE A 34 -0.59 -2.06 -1.96
C ILE A 34 -0.57 -2.23 -3.49
N ALA A 35 -1.64 -1.80 -4.17
CA ALA A 35 -1.75 -1.90 -5.62
C ALA A 35 -0.63 -1.15 -6.36
N GLU A 36 -0.34 0.10 -5.96
CA GLU A 36 0.72 0.90 -6.57
C GLU A 36 2.11 0.32 -6.31
N VAL A 37 2.38 -0.14 -5.08
CA VAL A 37 3.66 -0.80 -4.74
C VAL A 37 3.84 -2.08 -5.56
N MET A 38 2.82 -2.93 -5.67
CA MET A 38 2.92 -4.12 -6.53
C MET A 38 3.16 -3.77 -8.00
N SER A 39 2.54 -2.70 -8.51
CA SER A 39 2.74 -2.21 -9.87
C SER A 39 4.20 -1.80 -10.11
N ARG A 40 4.78 -1.02 -9.20
CA ARG A 40 6.20 -0.62 -9.27
C ARG A 40 7.14 -1.80 -9.12
N ALA A 41 6.88 -2.72 -8.19
CA ALA A 41 7.71 -3.90 -8.01
C ALA A 41 7.83 -4.74 -9.29
N ARG A 42 6.74 -4.84 -10.07
CA ARG A 42 6.76 -5.49 -11.40
C ARG A 42 7.62 -4.71 -12.39
N ARG A 43 7.51 -3.38 -12.44
CA ARG A 43 8.35 -2.51 -13.30
C ARG A 43 9.86 -2.59 -12.98
N HIS A 44 10.21 -2.97 -11.76
CA HIS A 44 11.59 -3.15 -11.30
C HIS A 44 12.08 -4.61 -11.28
N ALA A 45 11.29 -5.56 -11.80
CA ALA A 45 11.61 -7.00 -11.79
C ALA A 45 11.82 -7.62 -10.38
N VAL A 46 11.25 -7.03 -9.32
CA VAL A 46 11.43 -7.54 -7.94
C VAL A 46 10.20 -8.25 -7.38
N ALA A 47 9.08 -8.25 -8.12
CA ALA A 47 7.78 -8.77 -7.66
C ALA A 47 7.82 -10.23 -7.17
N GLU A 48 8.63 -11.09 -7.79
CA GLU A 48 8.73 -12.52 -7.43
C GLU A 48 9.49 -12.76 -6.12
N ALA A 49 10.35 -11.81 -5.73
CA ALA A 49 11.15 -11.92 -4.51
C ALA A 49 10.50 -11.25 -3.29
N LEU A 50 9.28 -10.70 -3.44
CA LEU A 50 8.64 -9.94 -2.38
C LEU A 50 8.02 -10.83 -1.30
N PRO A 51 8.00 -10.38 -0.04
CA PRO A 51 7.09 -10.93 0.95
C PRO A 51 5.62 -10.75 0.48
N PRO A 52 4.70 -11.63 0.91
CA PRO A 52 3.29 -11.50 0.57
C PRO A 52 2.74 -10.16 1.06
N ALA A 53 1.89 -9.53 0.24
CA ALA A 53 1.24 -8.28 0.62
C ALA A 53 0.29 -8.51 1.81
N PRO A 54 0.20 -7.55 2.76
CA PRO A 54 -0.73 -7.63 3.88
C PRO A 54 -2.18 -7.77 3.39
N GLN A 55 -2.94 -8.65 4.03
CA GLN A 55 -4.34 -8.90 3.69
C GLN A 55 -5.27 -8.06 4.55
N SER A 56 -6.25 -7.43 3.92
CA SER A 56 -7.25 -6.64 4.66
C SER A 56 -8.03 -7.56 5.62
N PRO A 57 -8.19 -7.16 6.89
CA PRO A 57 -9.00 -7.92 7.83
C PRO A 57 -10.48 -7.95 7.41
N VAL A 58 -11.13 -9.10 7.59
CA VAL A 58 -12.50 -9.36 7.12
C VAL A 58 -13.61 -8.67 7.93
N SER A 59 -13.32 -8.21 9.15
CA SER A 59 -14.28 -7.45 9.95
C SER A 59 -13.62 -6.53 10.98
N CYS A 60 -14.21 -5.36 11.18
CA CYS A 60 -13.87 -4.45 12.26
C CYS A 60 -14.47 -4.95 13.60
N CYS A 61 -13.71 -4.88 14.70
CA CYS A 61 -14.03 -5.50 15.99
C CYS A 61 -15.21 -4.85 16.78
N GLY A 62 -16.06 -4.05 16.12
CA GLY A 62 -17.29 -3.48 16.68
C GLY A 62 -17.12 -2.37 17.73
N ARG A 63 -15.90 -2.06 18.17
CA ARG A 63 -15.59 -1.05 19.21
C ARG A 63 -15.01 0.25 18.63
N GLY A 64 -15.38 0.57 17.40
CA GLY A 64 -14.81 1.68 16.62
C GLY A 64 -13.60 1.23 15.82
N CYS A 65 -13.60 1.50 14.52
CA CYS A 65 -12.54 1.02 13.61
C CYS A 65 -11.21 1.74 13.79
N SER A 66 -11.22 2.87 14.49
CA SER A 66 -10.05 3.71 14.75
C SER A 66 -9.05 3.11 15.75
N ASN A 67 -9.46 2.15 16.59
CA ASN A 67 -8.60 1.43 17.55
C ASN A 67 -8.60 -0.11 17.36
N CYS A 68 -9.11 -0.61 16.22
CA CYS A 68 -9.18 -2.05 15.88
C CYS A 68 -7.98 -2.50 15.00
N VAL A 69 -8.00 -3.78 14.60
CA VAL A 69 -7.17 -4.48 13.60
C VAL A 69 -6.69 -3.64 12.40
N TRP A 70 -7.41 -2.56 12.06
CA TRP A 70 -7.03 -1.60 11.03
C TRP A 70 -5.72 -0.87 11.32
N LEU A 71 -5.43 -0.47 12.57
CA LEU A 71 -4.15 0.19 12.88
C LEU A 71 -2.96 -0.75 12.65
N TYR A 72 -3.12 -2.02 13.05
CA TYR A 72 -2.12 -3.06 12.79
C TYR A 72 -1.95 -3.30 11.29
N PHE A 73 -3.06 -3.45 10.57
CA PHE A 73 -3.05 -3.62 9.12
C PHE A 73 -2.37 -2.44 8.41
N TYR A 74 -2.67 -1.19 8.78
CA TYR A 74 -2.01 -0.02 8.19
C TYR A 74 -0.52 0.02 8.51
N GLY A 75 -0.13 -0.35 9.73
CA GLY A 75 1.27 -0.52 10.13
C GLY A 75 2.00 -1.59 9.30
N GLU A 76 1.38 -2.75 9.12
CA GLU A 76 1.91 -3.82 8.27
C GLU A 76 2.04 -3.39 6.82
N VAL A 77 1.08 -2.63 6.28
CA VAL A 77 1.15 -2.06 4.92
C VAL A 77 2.32 -1.08 4.78
N MET A 78 2.53 -0.19 5.75
CA MET A 78 3.67 0.73 5.73
C MET A 78 5.00 -0.01 5.82
N PHE A 79 5.12 -0.98 6.74
CA PHE A 79 6.33 -1.79 6.88
C PHE A 79 6.63 -2.58 5.60
N TRP A 80 5.62 -3.27 5.06
CA TRP A 80 5.74 -4.04 3.82
C TRP A 80 6.13 -3.16 2.63
N ARG A 81 5.51 -1.98 2.48
CA ARG A 81 5.90 -1.01 1.47
C ARG A 81 7.39 -0.70 1.58
N ASP A 82 7.88 -0.36 2.77
CA ASP A 82 9.27 0.05 2.97
C ASP A 82 10.25 -1.09 2.60
N GLU A 83 9.92 -2.34 2.94
CA GLU A 83 10.71 -3.51 2.54
C GLU A 83 10.75 -3.70 1.01
N VAL A 84 9.60 -3.60 0.33
CA VAL A 84 9.50 -3.73 -1.12
C VAL A 84 10.27 -2.62 -1.82
N MET A 85 10.13 -1.38 -1.33
CA MET A 85 10.85 -0.23 -1.85
C MET A 85 12.36 -0.35 -1.68
N GLY A 86 12.83 -0.89 -0.55
CA GLY A 86 14.25 -1.19 -0.35
C GLY A 86 14.81 -2.14 -1.41
N ARG A 87 14.01 -3.14 -1.82
CA ARG A 87 14.40 -4.09 -2.88
C ARG A 87 14.41 -3.43 -4.25
N TRP A 88 13.41 -2.62 -4.60
CA TRP A 88 13.39 -2.01 -5.93
C TRP A 88 14.38 -0.85 -6.10
N ARG A 89 14.74 -0.14 -5.03
CA ARG A 89 15.69 0.98 -5.09
C ARG A 89 17.10 0.51 -5.41
N THR A 90 17.39 -0.75 -5.10
CA THR A 90 18.65 -1.42 -5.46
C THR A 90 18.56 -2.15 -6.80
N ALA A 91 17.34 -2.39 -7.32
CA ALA A 91 17.10 -3.03 -8.60
C ALA A 91 17.11 -2.03 -9.76
N ARG A 92 17.65 -2.43 -10.91
CA ARG A 92 17.63 -1.61 -12.12
C ARG A 92 16.21 -1.60 -12.72
N PRO A 93 15.64 -0.44 -13.08
CA PRO A 93 14.33 -0.39 -13.74
C PRO A 93 14.34 -1.16 -15.06
N ILE A 94 13.25 -1.89 -15.36
CA ILE A 94 13.07 -2.47 -16.68
C ILE A 94 12.64 -1.36 -17.63
N THR A 95 13.44 -1.09 -18.67
CA THR A 95 13.02 -0.27 -19.81
C THR A 95 12.37 -1.21 -20.82
N HIS A 96 11.07 -1.02 -21.08
CA HIS A 96 10.37 -1.70 -22.18
C HIS A 96 10.68 -1.02 -23.51
#